data_AF-A0A4P0XYT3-F1
#
_entry.id   AF-A0A4P0XYT3-F1
#
_cell.length_a   1.000
_cell.length_b   1.000
_cell.length_c   1.000
_cell.angle_alpha   90.00
_cell.angle_beta   90.00
_cell.angle_gamma   90.00
#
_symmetry.space_group_name_H-M   'P 1'
#
loop_
_entity.id
_entity.type
_entity.pdbx_description
1 polymer ?
#
loop_
_entity_poly.entity_id
_entity_poly.type
_entity_poly.pdbx_seq_one_letter_code
_entity_poly.pdbx_strand_id
1 'polypeptide(L)'
;MTAPIQDLRDAIALLQQHDNQYLETDHPVDPNAELAGVYRHIGAGGTVKRPTRIGPAMMFNNIKGYPHSRILVGMHASRQRPRCCWAAKPRSWPLKWVRQ
;
A
#
# COMPACT_ATOMS: atom_id res chain seq x y z
N MET A 1 17.80 -15.59 -2.46
CA MET A 1 18.29 -14.42 -1.71
C MET A 1 17.71 -13.21 -2.39
N THR A 2 16.75 -12.53 -1.78
CA THR A 2 16.12 -11.32 -2.34
C THR A 2 17.13 -10.17 -2.28
N ALA A 3 17.27 -9.45 -3.38
CA ALA A 3 18.15 -8.28 -3.47
C ALA A 3 17.81 -7.27 -2.36
N PRO A 4 18.80 -6.53 -1.82
CA PRO A 4 18.52 -5.48 -0.85
C PRO A 4 17.58 -4.45 -1.46
N ILE A 5 16.56 -4.04 -0.70
CA ILE A 5 15.60 -3.01 -1.14
C ILE A 5 16.29 -1.66 -1.06
N GLN A 6 16.53 -1.01 -2.20
CA GLN A 6 17.18 0.29 -2.27
C GLN A 6 16.20 1.39 -2.68
N ASP A 7 15.16 1.05 -3.41
CA ASP A 7 14.15 2.00 -3.85
C ASP A 7 12.71 1.49 -3.70
N LEU A 8 11.76 2.34 -4.10
CA LEU A 8 10.33 2.03 -4.06
C LEU A 8 9.96 0.89 -5.01
N ARG A 9 10.65 0.76 -6.14
CA ARG A 9 10.38 -0.27 -7.15
C ARG A 9 10.80 -1.65 -6.65
N ASP A 10 11.95 -1.73 -5.99
CA ASP A 10 12.41 -2.94 -5.29
C ASP A 10 11.42 -3.37 -4.21
N ALA A 11 10.90 -2.41 -3.44
CA ALA A 11 9.89 -2.68 -2.42
C ALA A 11 8.60 -3.23 -3.04
N ILE A 12 8.13 -2.66 -4.15
CA ILE A 12 6.95 -3.17 -4.87
C ILE A 12 7.21 -4.58 -5.42
N ALA A 13 8.38 -4.83 -6.01
CA ALA A 13 8.74 -6.14 -6.54
C ALA A 13 8.72 -7.21 -5.44
N LEU A 14 9.19 -6.87 -4.23
CA LEU A 14 9.09 -7.76 -3.07
C LEU A 14 7.62 -7.99 -2.65
N LEU A 15 6.78 -6.97 -2.68
CA LEU A 15 5.36 -7.11 -2.34
C LEU A 15 4.59 -7.96 -3.35
N GLN A 16 4.97 -7.92 -4.63
CA GLN A 16 4.40 -8.78 -5.67
C GLN A 16 4.69 -10.27 -5.44
N GLN A 17 5.77 -10.60 -4.71
CA GLN A 17 6.08 -11.98 -4.33
C GLN A 17 5.19 -12.51 -3.19
N HIS A 18 4.43 -11.65 -2.53
CA HIS A 18 3.57 -12.01 -1.41
C HIS A 18 2.09 -11.87 -1.78
N ASP A 19 1.36 -12.99 -1.70
CA ASP A 19 -0.07 -13.02 -2.02
C ASP A 19 -0.86 -11.98 -1.20
N ASN A 20 -1.78 -11.29 -1.89
CA ASN A 20 -2.69 -10.28 -1.32
C ASN A 20 -1.99 -9.03 -0.72
N GLN A 21 -0.71 -8.77 -1.02
CA GLN A 21 0.00 -7.58 -0.54
C GLN A 21 0.08 -6.45 -1.57
N TYR A 22 -0.06 -6.75 -2.86
CA TYR A 22 -0.03 -5.79 -3.95
C TYR A 22 -1.18 -6.06 -4.93
N LEU A 23 -1.79 -4.98 -5.45
CA LEU A 23 -2.85 -5.01 -6.45
C LEU A 23 -2.64 -3.83 -7.40
N GLU A 24 -2.95 -4.01 -8.68
CA GLU A 24 -2.92 -2.92 -9.66
C GLU A 24 -4.17 -2.90 -10.53
N THR A 25 -4.48 -1.74 -11.09
CA THR A 25 -5.63 -1.55 -11.98
C THR A 25 -5.32 -0.55 -13.09
N ASP A 26 -5.75 -0.89 -14.29
CA ASP A 26 -5.70 -0.02 -15.48
C ASP A 26 -7.03 0.70 -15.73
N HIS A 27 -8.02 0.50 -14.85
CA HIS A 27 -9.29 1.21 -14.94
C HIS A 27 -9.05 2.71 -14.69
N PRO A 28 -9.56 3.60 -15.56
CA PRO A 28 -9.43 5.04 -15.37
C PRO A 28 -10.04 5.47 -14.04
N VAL A 29 -9.30 6.24 -13.24
CA VAL A 29 -9.78 6.79 -11.96
C VAL A 29 -9.58 8.30 -11.91
N ASP A 30 -10.54 9.02 -11.35
CA ASP A 30 -10.39 10.45 -11.05
C ASP A 30 -9.50 10.63 -9.80
N PRO A 31 -8.40 11.39 -9.88
CA PRO A 31 -7.58 11.67 -8.70
C PRO A 31 -8.34 12.51 -7.65
N ASN A 32 -9.36 13.26 -8.05
CA ASN A 32 -10.19 14.05 -7.15
C ASN A 32 -11.32 13.21 -6.57
N ALA A 33 -11.19 12.86 -5.28
CA ALA A 33 -12.14 12.10 -4.47
C ALA A 33 -12.40 10.63 -4.88
N GLU A 34 -12.49 10.29 -6.17
CA GLU A 34 -12.79 8.92 -6.62
C GLU A 34 -11.72 7.93 -6.16
N LEU A 35 -10.44 8.24 -6.39
CA LEU A 35 -9.31 7.40 -6.00
C LEU A 35 -9.31 7.08 -4.48
N ALA A 36 -9.50 8.11 -3.64
CA ALA A 36 -9.57 7.95 -2.20
C ALA A 36 -10.83 7.18 -1.76
N GLY A 37 -11.96 7.38 -2.44
CA GLY A 37 -13.20 6.65 -2.24
C GLY A 37 -13.05 5.16 -2.54
N VAL A 38 -12.42 4.82 -3.67
CA VAL A 38 -12.13 3.43 -4.05
C VAL A 38 -11.21 2.78 -3.01
N TYR A 39 -10.09 3.42 -2.67
CA TYR A 39 -9.13 2.83 -1.74
C TYR A 39 -9.67 2.70 -0.29
N ARG A 40 -10.63 3.56 0.12
CA ARG A 40 -11.33 3.44 1.41
C ARG A 40 -11.97 2.06 1.61
N HIS A 41 -12.59 1.50 0.57
CA HIS A 41 -13.25 0.19 0.66
C HIS A 41 -12.28 -0.98 0.50
N ILE A 42 -11.09 -0.72 -0.04
CA ILE A 42 -10.11 -1.75 -0.39
C ILE A 42 -9.10 -1.94 0.74
N GLY A 43 -8.48 -0.86 1.24
CA GLY A 43 -7.30 -1.00 2.09
C GLY A 43 -6.93 0.18 2.98
N ALA A 44 -7.76 1.22 3.11
CA ALA A 44 -7.40 2.39 3.93
C ALA A 44 -7.28 2.08 5.42
N GLY A 45 -8.19 1.26 5.97
CA GLY A 45 -8.19 0.86 7.38
C GLY A 45 -8.18 2.01 8.39
N GLY A 46 -7.69 1.76 9.60
CA GLY A 46 -7.46 2.76 10.63
C GLY A 46 -8.73 3.47 11.13
N THR A 47 -8.64 4.79 11.27
CA THR A 47 -9.73 5.67 11.74
C THR A 47 -10.63 6.16 10.61
N VAL A 48 -10.44 5.68 9.38
CA VAL A 48 -11.28 6.06 8.23
C VAL A 48 -12.72 5.65 8.48
N LYS A 49 -13.68 6.51 8.07
CA LYS A 49 -15.12 6.28 8.25
C LYS A 49 -15.51 4.91 7.67
N ARG A 50 -16.23 4.10 8.44
CA ARG A 50 -16.69 2.76 8.01
C ARG A 50 -17.70 2.87 6.85
N PRO A 51 -17.77 1.89 5.93
CA PRO A 51 -16.99 0.64 5.89
C PRO A 51 -15.57 0.88 5.36
N THR A 52 -14.57 0.27 6.02
CA THR A 52 -13.16 0.28 5.65
C THR A 52 -12.49 -1.00 6.16
N ARG A 53 -11.39 -1.43 5.51
CA ARG A 53 -10.60 -2.61 5.91
C ARG A 53 -9.12 -2.37 5.60
N ILE A 54 -8.25 -3.19 6.20
CA ILE A 54 -6.85 -3.27 5.81
C ILE A 54 -6.77 -4.19 4.58
N GLY A 55 -6.03 -3.76 3.55
CA GLY A 55 -5.96 -4.45 2.27
C GLY A 55 -4.62 -4.25 1.56
N PRO A 56 -4.47 -4.73 0.30
CA PRO A 56 -3.24 -4.66 -0.47
C PRO A 56 -2.78 -3.21 -0.70
N ALA A 57 -1.50 -3.01 -0.99
CA ALA A 57 -1.03 -1.76 -1.58
C ALA A 57 -1.57 -1.71 -3.02
N MET A 58 -2.13 -0.59 -3.43
CA MET A 58 -2.85 -0.49 -4.70
C MET A 58 -2.18 0.51 -5.63
N MET A 59 -1.86 0.07 -6.84
CA MET A 59 -1.36 0.91 -7.93
C MET A 59 -2.49 1.23 -8.92
N PHE A 60 -2.70 2.52 -9.16
CA PHE A 60 -3.60 3.01 -10.21
C PHE A 60 -2.74 3.43 -11.40
N ASN A 61 -2.86 2.70 -12.52
CA ASN A 61 -2.03 2.92 -13.70
C ASN A 61 -2.60 3.99 -14.64
N ASN A 62 -3.89 4.30 -14.53
CA ASN A 62 -4.59 5.19 -15.45
C ASN A 62 -5.36 6.29 -14.71
N ILE A 63 -4.86 7.52 -14.75
CA ILE A 63 -5.41 8.67 -14.04
C ILE A 63 -6.06 9.64 -15.03
N LYS A 64 -7.34 9.96 -14.83
CA LYS A 64 -8.07 10.90 -15.68
C LYS A 64 -7.37 12.27 -15.65
N GLY A 65 -7.07 12.81 -16.83
CA GLY A 65 -6.37 14.09 -17.00
C GLY A 65 -4.85 14.05 -16.87
N TYR A 66 -4.25 12.90 -16.50
CA TYR A 66 -2.81 12.76 -16.32
C TYR A 66 -2.27 11.52 -17.05
N PRO A 67 -2.07 11.59 -18.38
CA PRO A 67 -1.50 10.47 -19.13
C PRO A 67 -0.08 10.12 -18.65
N HIS A 68 0.26 8.84 -18.69
CA HIS A 68 1.55 8.27 -18.23
C HIS A 68 1.85 8.40 -16.72
N SER A 69 0.92 8.94 -15.93
CA SER A 69 1.07 9.04 -14.48
C SER A 69 0.45 7.85 -13.79
N ARG A 70 1.11 7.37 -12.72
CA ARG A 70 0.63 6.26 -11.90
C ARG A 70 0.67 6.65 -10.43
N ILE A 71 -0.32 6.22 -9.67
CA ILE A 71 -0.46 6.56 -8.24
C ILE A 71 -0.45 5.29 -7.42
N LEU A 72 0.50 5.18 -6.50
CA LEU A 72 0.56 4.11 -5.51
C LEU A 72 -0.03 4.58 -4.19
N VAL A 73 -0.97 3.82 -3.64
CA VAL A 73 -1.57 4.06 -2.33
C VAL A 73 -1.41 2.84 -1.44
N GLY A 74 -1.24 3.07 -0.14
CA GLY A 74 -1.35 1.99 0.83
C GLY A 74 -0.06 1.25 1.15
N MET A 75 1.10 1.71 0.68
CA MET A 75 2.39 1.06 0.96
C MET A 75 2.64 0.79 2.46
N HIS A 76 2.18 1.68 3.34
CA HIS A 76 2.32 1.54 4.80
C HIS A 76 0.98 1.33 5.53
N ALA A 77 -0.11 1.04 4.81
CA ALA A 77 -1.44 0.91 5.41
C ALA A 77 -1.66 -0.38 6.22
N SER A 78 -0.69 -1.30 6.23
CA SER A 78 -0.70 -2.52 7.04
C SER A 78 0.57 -2.63 7.86
N ARG A 79 0.48 -2.95 9.15
CA ARG A 79 1.66 -3.20 10.01
C ARG A 79 2.47 -4.44 9.59
N GLN A 80 1.88 -5.34 8.80
CA GLN A 80 2.58 -6.52 8.28
C GLN A 80 3.42 -6.21 7.03
N ARG A 81 3.11 -5.13 6.31
CA ARG A 81 3.74 -4.78 5.02
C ARG A 81 5.16 -4.17 5.15
N PRO A 82 5.42 -3.17 6.01
CA PRO A 82 6.78 -2.65 6.25
C PRO A 82 7.73 -3.72 6.81
N ARG A 83 7.16 -4.76 7.42
CA ARG A 83 7.93 -5.85 7.99
C ARG A 83 8.61 -6.71 6.94
N CYS A 84 7.94 -6.99 5.82
CA CYS A 84 8.57 -7.69 4.69
C CYS A 84 9.70 -6.83 4.10
N CYS A 85 9.49 -5.53 3.98
CA CYS A 85 10.50 -4.63 3.41
C CYS A 85 11.76 -4.47 4.30
N TRP A 86 11.62 -4.57 5.63
CA TRP A 86 12.75 -4.34 6.55
C TRP A 86 13.35 -5.61 7.17
N ALA A 87 13.00 -6.80 6.68
CA ALA A 87 13.52 -8.07 7.17
C ALA A 87 13.47 -8.25 8.71
N ALA A 88 12.53 -7.58 9.39
CA ALA A 88 12.45 -7.54 10.84
C ALA A 88 11.45 -8.57 11.40
N LYS A 89 11.77 -9.26 12.51
CA LYS A 89 10.91 -10.31 13.07
C LYS A 89 9.52 -9.82 13.52
N PRO A 90 8.42 -10.59 13.29
CA PRO A 90 7.31 -10.93 14.19
C PRO A 90 6.84 -9.99 15.30
N ARG A 91 7.76 -9.73 16.20
CA ARG A 91 7.48 -9.28 17.55
C ARG A 91 8.43 -8.19 18.03
N SER A 92 9.48 -7.88 17.25
CA SER A 92 10.57 -7.01 17.70
C SER A 92 10.35 -5.52 17.43
N TRP A 93 9.28 -5.12 16.72
CA TRP A 93 8.95 -3.70 16.60
C TRP A 93 8.22 -3.26 17.87
N PRO A 94 8.87 -2.51 18.78
CA PRO A 94 8.24 -2.19 20.04
C PRO A 94 7.08 -1.24 19.76
N LEU A 95 5.96 -1.50 20.43
CA LEU A 95 4.84 -0.56 20.62
C LEU A 95 5.24 0.74 21.36
N LYS A 96 6.53 1.09 21.40
CA LYS A 96 7.05 2.28 22.09
C LYS A 96 6.82 3.58 21.32
N TRP A 97 6.48 3.52 20.03
CA TRP A 97 6.19 4.73 19.24
C TRP A 97 4.71 5.17 19.29
N VAL A 98 3.85 4.47 20.04
CA VAL A 98 2.41 4.80 20.17
C VAL A 98 2.03 5.16 21.62
N ARG A 99 3.00 5.30 22.53
CA ARG A 99 2.74 5.80 23.88
C ARG A 99 3.81 6.82 24.28
N GLN A 100 3.36 8.06 24.46
CA GLN A 100 3.72 8.80 25.67
C GLN A 100 3.32 7.94 26.88
#